data_AF-A0A0Q8NJA2-F1
#
_entry.id   AF-A0A0Q8NJA2-F1
#
_cell.length_a   1.000
_cell.length_b   1.000
_cell.length_c   1.000
_cell.angle_alpha   90.00
_cell.angle_beta   90.00
_cell.angle_gamma   90.00
#
_symmetry.space_group_name_H-M   'P 1'
#
loop_
_entity.id
_entity.type
_entity.pdbx_description
1 polymer ?
#
loop_
_entity_poly.entity_id
_entity_poly.type
_entity_poly.pdbx_seq_one_letter_code
_entity_poly.pdbx_strand_id
1 'polypeptide(L)'
;MSIDRPYFPTTEEEELEQAVTIASELIDLLPFLGEKLHPQQKRAWPRVGVYEAGGDEIHGIPQEIELLCEAIVTCLLADCYFDMELLSSEVAPLLEPRTKPQLH
;
A
#
# COMPACT_ATOMS: atom_id res chain seq x y z
N MET A 1 8.43 -4.02 -40.14
CA MET A 1 8.24 -2.58 -39.86
C MET A 1 8.26 -2.45 -38.35
N SER A 2 9.39 -2.03 -37.78
CA SER A 2 9.51 -1.77 -36.35
C SER A 2 8.83 -0.43 -36.09
N ILE A 3 7.73 -0.45 -35.35
CA ILE A 3 7.07 0.77 -34.91
C ILE A 3 7.93 1.26 -33.74
N ASP A 4 8.88 2.15 -34.03
CA ASP A 4 9.49 2.98 -32.99
C ASP A 4 8.35 3.77 -32.36
N ARG A 5 7.91 3.36 -31.18
CA ARG A 5 7.10 4.22 -30.34
C ARG A 5 7.99 5.41 -29.99
N PRO A 6 7.58 6.66 -30.28
CA PRO A 6 8.32 7.81 -29.80
C PRO A 6 8.39 7.73 -28.27
N TYR A 7 9.61 7.64 -27.74
CA TYR A 7 9.89 7.83 -26.32
C TYR A 7 9.60 9.30 -26.01
N PHE A 8 8.39 9.58 -25.54
CA PHE A 8 8.13 10.85 -24.88
C PHE A 8 8.71 10.73 -23.48
N PRO A 9 9.63 11.62 -23.06
CA PRO A 9 10.04 11.66 -21.66
C PRO A 9 8.78 11.93 -20.83
N THR A 10 8.46 11.02 -19.91
CA THR A 10 7.44 11.23 -18.89
C THR A 10 7.82 12.47 -18.08
N THR A 11 6.83 13.28 -17.72
CA THR A 11 7.07 14.42 -16.83
C THR A 11 7.30 13.93 -15.41
N GLU A 12 7.99 14.70 -14.57
CA GLU A 12 8.17 14.38 -13.14
C GLU A 12 6.81 14.15 -12.42
N GLU A 13 5.76 14.84 -12.88
CA GLU A 13 4.39 14.68 -12.39
C GLU A 13 3.79 13.31 -12.78
N GLU A 14 3.96 12.88 -14.04
CA GLU A 14 3.51 11.56 -14.50
C GLU A 14 4.25 10.41 -13.79
N GLU A 15 5.56 10.57 -13.55
CA GLU A 15 6.38 9.61 -12.82
C GLU A 15 5.91 9.48 -11.36
N LEU A 16 5.62 10.60 -10.71
CA LEU A 16 5.08 10.62 -9.35
C LEU A 16 3.70 9.96 -9.28
N GLU A 17 2.79 10.30 -10.20
CA GLU A 17 1.46 9.68 -10.25
C GLU A 17 1.52 8.17 -10.46
N GLN A 18 2.44 7.71 -11.32
CA GLN A 18 2.65 6.30 -11.57
C GLN A 18 3.25 5.60 -10.34
N ALA A 19 4.23 6.21 -9.67
CA ALA A 19 4.82 5.69 -8.44
C ALA A 19 3.78 5.57 -7.33
N VAL A 20 2.94 6.59 -7.13
CA VAL A 20 1.83 6.58 -6.15
C VAL A 20 0.81 5.48 -6.47
N THR A 21 0.53 5.26 -7.76
CA THR A 21 -0.37 4.20 -8.20
C THR A 21 0.20 2.83 -7.82
N ILE A 22 1.45 2.56 -8.20
CA ILE A 22 2.13 1.28 -7.92
C ILE A 22 2.27 1.05 -6.41
N ALA A 23 2.74 2.05 -5.67
CA ALA A 23 2.94 1.94 -4.22
C ALA A 23 1.67 1.52 -3.50
N SER A 24 0.55 2.09 -3.91
CA SER A 24 -0.72 1.75 -3.30
C SER A 24 -1.29 0.42 -3.76
N GLU A 25 -1.08 0.02 -5.03
CA GLU A 25 -1.41 -1.34 -5.47
C GLU A 25 -0.64 -2.38 -4.66
N LEU A 26 0.63 -2.13 -4.33
CA LEU A 26 1.45 -3.00 -3.47
C LEU A 26 0.91 -3.05 -2.04
N ILE A 27 0.54 -1.90 -1.47
CA ILE A 27 -0.08 -1.83 -0.15
C ILE A 27 -1.40 -2.60 -0.13
N ASP A 28 -2.20 -2.49 -1.18
CA ASP A 28 -3.51 -3.15 -1.28
C ASP A 28 -3.44 -4.68 -1.27
N LEU A 29 -2.26 -5.26 -1.51
CA LEU A 29 -2.02 -6.71 -1.41
C LEU A 29 -1.76 -7.19 0.02
N LEU A 30 -1.58 -6.28 0.98
CA LEU A 30 -1.36 -6.65 2.37
C LEU A 30 -2.65 -7.18 3.02
N PRO A 31 -2.55 -8.18 3.91
CA PRO A 31 -3.71 -8.79 4.56
C PRO A 31 -4.21 -7.91 5.71
N PHE A 32 -4.85 -6.78 5.40
CA PHE A 32 -5.37 -5.87 6.42
C PHE A 32 -6.57 -6.44 7.18
N LEU A 33 -6.61 -6.18 8.49
CA LEU A 33 -7.76 -6.44 9.36
C LEU A 33 -9.02 -5.69 8.89
N GLY A 34 -10.18 -6.18 9.32
CA GLY A 34 -11.46 -5.55 9.04
C GLY A 34 -11.85 -5.59 7.56
N GLU A 35 -12.85 -4.80 7.20
CA GLU A 35 -13.39 -4.76 5.83
C GLU A 35 -13.25 -3.37 5.23
N LYS A 36 -13.18 -3.31 3.89
CA LYS A 36 -13.23 -2.02 3.17
C LYS A 36 -14.51 -1.27 3.55
N LEU A 37 -14.41 0.02 3.87
CA LEU A 37 -15.56 0.85 4.22
C LEU A 37 -16.63 0.84 3.12
N HIS A 38 -16.20 0.83 1.86
CA HIS A 38 -17.08 0.65 0.71
C HIS A 38 -16.59 -0.51 -0.17
N PRO A 39 -17.46 -1.46 -0.57
CA PRO A 39 -17.05 -2.59 -1.43
C PRO A 39 -16.44 -2.18 -2.78
N GLN A 40 -16.81 -0.99 -3.28
CA GLN A 40 -16.37 -0.46 -4.57
C GLN A 40 -15.11 0.42 -4.46
N GLN A 41 -14.61 0.68 -3.25
CA GLN A 41 -13.42 1.50 -3.10
C GLN A 41 -12.20 0.78 -3.67
N LYS A 42 -11.39 1.52 -4.43
CA LYS A 42 -10.21 0.98 -5.09
C LYS A 42 -9.15 0.57 -4.05
N ARG A 43 -8.82 1.50 -3.15
CA ARG A 43 -7.78 1.37 -2.11
C ARG A 43 -8.16 0.42 -0.97
N ALA A 44 -7.18 -0.13 -0.27
CA ALA A 44 -7.37 -0.98 0.91
C ALA A 44 -7.97 -0.22 2.10
N TRP A 45 -7.70 1.08 2.21
CA TRP A 45 -8.25 1.99 3.22
C TRP A 45 -9.17 3.04 2.58
N PRO A 46 -10.17 3.59 3.30
CA PRO A 46 -10.50 3.37 4.72
C PRO A 46 -11.17 2.01 5.01
N ARG A 47 -11.15 1.57 6.27
CA ARG A 47 -11.72 0.28 6.71
C ARG A 47 -12.66 0.43 7.90
N VAL A 48 -13.49 -0.59 8.12
CA VAL A 48 -14.39 -0.74 9.28
C VAL A 48 -14.01 -1.96 10.10
N GLY A 49 -14.30 -1.93 11.40
CA GLY A 49 -13.99 -3.04 12.30
C GLY A 49 -12.49 -3.16 12.63
N VAL A 50 -11.75 -2.07 12.49
CA VAL A 50 -10.35 -1.95 12.92
C VAL A 50 -10.28 -0.94 14.06
N TYR A 51 -9.64 -1.34 15.16
CA TYR A 51 -9.62 -0.57 16.40
C TYR A 51 -8.19 -0.35 16.88
N GLU A 52 -7.94 0.82 17.45
CA GLU A 52 -6.69 1.09 18.17
C GLU A 52 -6.61 0.25 19.46
N ALA A 53 -5.42 0.18 20.06
CA ALA A 53 -5.22 -0.52 21.33
C ALA A 53 -6.10 0.03 22.48
N GLY A 54 -6.56 1.29 22.37
CA GLY A 54 -7.49 1.93 23.30
C GLY A 54 -8.96 1.50 23.13
N GLY A 55 -9.29 0.79 22.04
CA GLY A 55 -10.65 0.38 21.70
C GLY A 55 -11.42 1.39 20.84
N ASP A 56 -10.81 2.51 20.49
CA ASP A 56 -11.38 3.49 19.57
C ASP A 56 -11.28 2.98 18.12
N GLU A 57 -12.34 3.18 17.34
CA GLU A 57 -12.35 2.77 15.93
C GLU A 57 -11.46 3.68 15.10
N ILE A 58 -10.66 3.09 14.23
CA ILE A 58 -9.81 3.85 13.31
C ILE A 58 -10.67 4.36 12.16
N HIS A 59 -10.79 5.68 12.03
CA HIS A 59 -11.50 6.33 10.95
C HIS A 59 -10.55 6.92 9.91
N GLY A 60 -10.87 6.75 8.64
CA GLY A 60 -10.06 7.30 7.55
C GLY A 60 -8.85 6.42 7.20
N ILE A 61 -7.76 7.06 6.77
CA ILE A 61 -6.50 6.38 6.43
C ILE A 61 -5.53 6.59 7.61
N PRO A 62 -5.01 5.53 8.25
CA PRO A 62 -4.00 5.64 9.29
C PRO A 62 -2.74 6.32 8.77
N GLN A 63 -2.08 7.11 9.61
CA GLN A 63 -0.85 7.80 9.23
C GLN A 63 0.25 6.82 8.81
N GLU A 64 0.32 5.66 9.44
CA GLU A 64 1.30 4.60 9.13
C GLU A 64 1.11 4.06 7.71
N ILE A 65 -0.12 4.04 7.20
CA ILE A 65 -0.42 3.64 5.82
C ILE A 65 0.03 4.70 4.82
N GLU A 66 -0.17 5.98 5.15
CA GLU A 66 0.31 7.10 4.34
C GLU A 66 1.84 7.11 4.27
N LEU A 67 2.51 6.95 5.42
CA LEU A 67 3.98 6.87 5.51
C LEU A 67 4.54 5.66 4.76
N LEU A 68 3.87 4.50 4.82
CA LEU A 68 4.25 3.33 4.03
C LEU A 68 4.15 3.62 2.53
N CYS A 69 3.09 4.29 2.09
CA CYS A 69 2.91 4.68 0.70
C CYS A 69 4.03 5.62 0.25
N GLU A 70 4.32 6.66 1.04
CA GLU A 70 5.38 7.62 0.77
C GLU A 70 6.76 6.97 0.71
N ALA A 71 7.05 6.02 1.61
CA ALA A 71 8.30 5.27 1.61
C ALA A 71 8.47 4.46 0.31
N ILE A 72 7.43 3.74 -0.12
CA ILE A 72 7.48 2.96 -1.37
C ILE A 72 7.61 3.89 -2.58
N VAL A 73 6.86 4.99 -2.62
CA VAL A 73 6.97 6.00 -3.70
C VAL A 73 8.40 6.55 -3.79
N THR A 74 8.98 6.89 -2.65
CA THR A 74 10.36 7.40 -2.58
C THR A 74 11.34 6.37 -3.13
N CYS A 75 11.17 5.09 -2.80
CA CYS A 75 12.02 4.03 -3.33
C CYS A 75 11.85 3.83 -4.84
N LEU A 76 10.62 3.89 -5.34
CA LEU A 76 10.32 3.77 -6.78
C LEU A 76 10.94 4.92 -7.58
N LEU A 77 10.82 6.16 -7.09
CA LEU A 77 11.41 7.34 -7.74
C LEU A 77 12.93 7.37 -7.68
N ALA A 78 13.52 6.81 -6.61
CA ALA A 78 14.96 6.68 -6.46
C ALA A 78 15.56 5.44 -7.18
N ASP A 79 14.74 4.65 -7.88
CA ASP A 79 15.10 3.38 -8.50
C ASP A 79 15.89 2.45 -7.55
N CYS A 80 15.41 2.36 -6.30
CA CYS A 80 16.07 1.58 -5.25
C CYS A 80 15.24 0.39 -4.80
N TYR A 81 15.95 -0.67 -4.40
CA TYR A 81 15.31 -1.86 -3.86
C TYR A 81 14.77 -1.60 -2.46
N PHE A 82 13.58 -2.13 -2.19
CA PHE A 82 12.95 -2.11 -0.87
C PHE A 82 12.45 -3.50 -0.50
N ASP A 83 12.38 -3.75 0.80
CA ASP A 83 11.83 -4.97 1.36
C ASP A 83 10.43 -4.69 1.91
N MET A 84 9.41 -5.28 1.29
CA MET A 84 8.02 -5.12 1.72
C MET A 84 7.75 -5.72 3.10
N GLU A 85 8.45 -6.79 3.49
CA GLU A 85 8.29 -7.37 4.83
C GLU A 85 8.81 -6.40 5.90
N LEU A 86 9.95 -5.76 5.64
CA LEU A 86 10.49 -4.72 6.51
C LEU A 86 9.60 -3.48 6.52
N LEU A 87 9.20 -2.94 5.37
CA LEU A 87 8.39 -1.72 5.31
C LEU A 87 7.00 -1.91 5.94
N SER A 88 6.42 -3.10 5.78
CA SER A 88 5.10 -3.41 6.37
C SER A 88 5.14 -3.61 7.90
N SER A 89 6.32 -3.61 8.55
CA SER A 89 6.39 -3.79 10.00
C SER A 89 5.71 -2.65 10.77
N GLU A 90 5.74 -1.43 10.23
CA GLU A 90 5.10 -0.26 10.82
C GLU A 90 3.57 -0.37 10.83
N VAL A 91 3.01 -1.11 9.88
CA VAL A 91 1.56 -1.36 9.77
C VAL A 91 1.17 -2.74 10.30
N ALA A 92 2.10 -3.49 10.90
CA ALA A 92 1.86 -4.83 11.42
C ALA A 92 0.66 -4.93 12.39
N PRO A 93 0.38 -3.94 13.27
CA PRO A 93 -0.81 -3.96 14.11
C PRO A 93 -2.14 -3.96 13.33
N LEU A 94 -2.12 -3.49 12.08
CA LEU A 94 -3.27 -3.39 11.19
C LEU A 94 -3.44 -4.63 10.29
N LEU A 95 -2.52 -5.59 10.37
CA LEU A 95 -2.49 -6.80 9.55
C LEU A 95 -3.09 -7.99 10.28
N GLU A 96 -3.71 -8.90 9.53
CA GLU A 96 -4.16 -10.18 10.03
C GLU A 96 -2.95 -10.98 10.55
N PRO A 97 -3.07 -11.63 11.72
CA PRO A 97 -2.01 -12.48 12.22
C PRO A 97 -1.78 -13.61 11.22
N ARG A 98 -0.56 -13.73 10.70
CA ARG A 98 -0.16 -14.83 9.79
C ARG A 98 -0.48 -16.16 10.46
N THR A 99 -1.57 -16.80 10.05
CA THR A 99 -1.93 -18.13 10.54
C THR A 99 -0.89 -19.08 9.96
N LYS A 100 -0.02 -19.66 10.81
CA LYS A 100 0.84 -20.76 10.37
C LYS A 100 -0.08 -21.84 9.77
N PRO A 101 0.24 -22.40 8.59
CA PRO A 101 -0.53 -23.52 8.08
C PRO A 101 -0.46 -24.64 9.14
N GLN A 102 -1.62 -25.04 9.65
CA GLN A 102 -1.70 -26.26 10.43
C GLN A 102 -1.44 -27.41 9.47
N LEU A 103 -0.20 -27.91 9.47
CA LEU A 103 0.15 -29.19 8.88
C LEU A 103 -0.64 -30.25 9.65
N HIS A 104 -1.70 -30.75 9.03
CA HIS A 104 -2.47 -31.90 9.49
C HIS A 104 -1.88 -33.20 8.95
#